data_AF-A0A1I4JLY9-F1
#
_entry.id   AF-A0A1I4JLY9-F1
#
_cell.length_a   1.000
_cell.length_b   1.000
_cell.length_c   1.000
_cell.angle_alpha   90.00
_cell.angle_beta   90.00
_cell.angle_gamma   90.00
#
_symmetry.space_group_name_H-M   'P 1'
#
loop_
_entity.id
_entity.type
_entity.pdbx_description
1 polymer ?
#
loop_
_entity_poly.entity_id
_entity_poly.type
_entity_poly.pdbx_seq_one_letter_code
_entity_poly.pdbx_strand_id
1 'polypeptide(L)'
;MPASRHVPPDADGAELATKVWEALELPGSAMDYHFVLQGAVDRLWSSRRSYPGGLALLEVFALLDLELVEAAPQAVSFDGPPVPGTFVRIASVPRLVSLLEREGAFTEALALARRLARFGQGEDAVTRLSEKIAAWEAEAAGGRVA
;
A
#
# COMPACT_ATOMS: atom_id res chain seq x y z
N MET A 1 2.91 -17.62 18.19
CA MET A 1 3.78 -16.41 18.21
C MET A 1 3.33 -15.53 17.06
N PRO A 2 3.20 -14.20 17.23
CA PRO A 2 2.80 -13.31 16.14
C PRO A 2 3.75 -13.42 14.94
N ALA A 3 3.23 -13.44 13.71
CA ALA A 3 4.04 -13.49 12.48
C ALA A 3 5.09 -12.37 12.42
N SER A 4 4.76 -11.19 12.96
CA SER A 4 5.66 -10.03 13.08
C SER A 4 6.95 -10.27 13.86
N ARG A 5 6.99 -11.25 14.77
CA ARG A 5 8.22 -11.60 15.51
C ARG A 5 9.24 -12.37 14.69
N HIS A 6 8.87 -12.82 13.50
CA HIS A 6 9.72 -13.62 12.61
C HIS A 6 10.49 -12.76 11.61
N VAL A 7 10.21 -11.45 11.54
CA VAL A 7 10.97 -10.49 10.73
C VAL A 7 11.93 -9.73 11.65
N PRO A 8 13.25 -9.95 11.56
CA PRO A 8 14.23 -9.23 12.38
C PRO A 8 14.16 -7.72 12.16
N PRO A 9 14.33 -6.89 13.21
CA PRO A 9 14.25 -5.43 13.10
C PRO A 9 15.39 -4.81 12.28
N ASP A 10 16.48 -5.56 12.07
CA ASP A 10 17.70 -5.18 11.35
C ASP A 10 17.76 -5.71 9.90
N ALA A 11 16.92 -6.70 9.54
CA ALA A 11 16.86 -7.21 8.16
C ALA A 11 16.63 -6.11 7.10
N ASP A 12 17.38 -6.10 6.00
CA ASP A 12 17.21 -5.10 4.96
C ASP A 12 17.26 -5.72 3.56
N GLY A 13 17.04 -4.89 2.53
CA GLY A 13 17.18 -5.28 1.13
C GLY A 13 16.48 -6.59 0.78
N ALA A 14 17.25 -7.56 0.27
CA ALA A 14 16.77 -8.88 -0.11
C ALA A 14 16.51 -9.81 1.09
N GLU A 15 17.22 -9.63 2.20
CA GLU A 15 17.00 -10.41 3.42
C GLU A 15 15.63 -10.10 4.01
N LEU A 16 15.25 -8.81 4.08
CA LEU A 16 13.93 -8.38 4.50
C LEU A 16 12.82 -9.09 3.71
N ALA A 17 12.95 -9.14 2.39
CA ALA A 17 11.96 -9.79 1.53
C ALA A 17 11.81 -11.29 1.84
N THR A 18 12.95 -11.97 2.02
CA THR A 18 12.97 -13.40 2.39
C THR A 18 12.27 -13.62 3.72
N LYS A 19 12.58 -12.81 4.74
CA LYS A 19 11.98 -12.92 6.08
C LYS A 19 10.48 -12.61 6.10
N VAL A 20 10.04 -11.67 5.27
CA VAL A 20 8.62 -11.35 5.11
C VAL A 20 7.87 -12.54 4.51
N TRP A 21 8.37 -13.14 3.41
CA TRP A 21 7.75 -14.34 2.84
C TRP A 21 7.71 -15.50 3.82
N GLU A 22 8.82 -15.78 4.52
CA GLU A 22 8.85 -16.80 5.58
C GLU A 22 7.79 -16.52 6.66
N ALA A 23 7.61 -15.26 7.07
CA ALA A 23 6.64 -14.90 8.10
C ALA A 23 5.18 -15.08 7.65
N LEU A 24 4.88 -14.90 6.35
CA LEU A 24 3.54 -15.08 5.80
C LEU A 24 3.12 -16.56 5.69
N GLU A 25 4.07 -17.49 5.68
CA GLU A 25 3.82 -18.94 5.70
C GLU A 25 3.51 -19.47 7.12
N LEU A 26 3.80 -18.70 8.16
CA LEU A 26 3.60 -19.11 9.55
C LEU A 26 2.17 -18.81 10.00
N PRO A 27 1.53 -19.67 10.81
CA PRO A 27 0.19 -19.40 11.33
C PRO A 27 0.12 -18.08 12.10
N GLY A 28 -0.74 -17.16 11.64
CA GLY A 28 -0.99 -15.85 12.23
C GLY A 28 -2.40 -15.33 11.96
N SER A 29 -2.77 -14.27 12.65
CA SER A 29 -4.01 -13.54 12.38
C SER A 29 -3.83 -12.58 11.21
N ALA A 30 -4.94 -12.16 10.58
CA ALA A 30 -4.88 -11.14 9.53
C ALA A 30 -4.25 -9.82 10.04
N MET A 31 -4.46 -9.47 11.31
CA MET A 31 -3.79 -8.33 11.92
C MET A 31 -2.26 -8.52 12.01
N ASP A 32 -1.79 -9.72 12.34
CA ASP A 32 -0.35 -10.01 12.38
C ASP A 32 0.30 -9.83 11.00
N TYR A 33 -0.35 -10.33 9.95
CA TYR A 33 0.14 -10.20 8.58
C TYR A 33 0.10 -8.76 8.08
N HIS A 34 -0.94 -7.99 8.43
CA HIS A 34 -1.02 -6.56 8.11
C HIS A 34 0.18 -5.80 8.68
N PHE A 35 0.55 -6.05 9.94
CA PHE A 35 1.72 -5.42 10.54
C PHE A 35 3.04 -5.85 9.90
N VAL A 36 3.17 -7.11 9.49
CA VAL A 36 4.35 -7.60 8.74
C VAL A 36 4.49 -6.84 7.43
N LEU A 37 3.42 -6.76 6.64
CA LEU A 37 3.43 -6.15 5.31
C LEU A 37 3.63 -4.64 5.38
N GLN A 38 2.90 -3.96 6.26
CA GLN A 38 3.07 -2.52 6.48
C GLN A 38 4.51 -2.19 6.91
N GLY A 39 5.08 -2.95 7.85
CA GLY A 39 6.45 -2.76 8.30
C GLY A 39 7.48 -3.00 7.18
N ALA A 40 7.26 -3.99 6.33
CA ALA A 40 8.12 -4.26 5.18
C ALA A 40 8.09 -3.10 4.17
N VAL A 41 6.90 -2.59 3.85
CA VAL A 41 6.71 -1.45 2.94
C VAL A 41 7.42 -0.20 3.45
N ASP A 42 7.29 0.13 4.74
CA ASP A 42 7.95 1.32 5.31
C ASP A 42 9.48 1.20 5.29
N ARG A 43 10.02 0.00 5.51
CA ARG A 43 11.48 -0.26 5.46
C ARG A 43 12.00 -0.17 4.02
N LEU A 44 11.35 -0.84 3.07
CA LEU A 44 11.70 -0.78 1.64
C LEU A 44 11.60 0.65 1.11
N TRP A 45 10.58 1.40 1.52
CA TRP A 45 10.45 2.80 1.18
C TRP A 45 11.62 3.61 1.71
N SER A 46 12.02 3.38 2.97
CA SER A 46 13.12 4.11 3.60
C SER A 46 14.47 3.83 2.93
N SER A 47 14.71 2.57 2.52
CA SER A 47 15.94 2.15 1.84
C SER A 47 15.91 2.29 0.30
N ARG A 48 14.84 2.83 -0.30
CA ARG A 48 14.64 2.88 -1.76
C ARG A 48 15.78 3.49 -2.57
N ARG A 49 16.59 4.37 -1.96
CA ARG A 49 17.75 5.00 -2.62
C ARG A 49 18.97 4.08 -2.68
N SER A 50 19.17 3.25 -1.66
CA SER A 50 20.30 2.31 -1.56
C SER A 50 19.97 0.93 -2.12
N TYR A 51 18.67 0.59 -2.21
CA TYR A 51 18.20 -0.67 -2.78
C TYR A 51 17.03 -0.43 -3.75
N PRO A 52 17.30 -0.03 -5.00
CA PRO A 52 16.26 0.28 -5.99
C PRO A 52 15.34 -0.91 -6.32
N GLY A 53 15.89 -2.13 -6.31
CA GLY A 53 15.11 -3.36 -6.51
C GLY A 53 14.02 -3.58 -5.46
N GLY A 54 14.11 -2.90 -4.32
CA GLY A 54 13.09 -2.92 -3.27
C GLY A 54 11.77 -2.27 -3.66
N LEU A 55 11.73 -1.43 -4.71
CA LEU A 55 10.48 -0.80 -5.15
C LEU A 55 9.47 -1.79 -5.72
N ALA A 56 9.93 -2.78 -6.49
CA ALA A 56 9.06 -3.84 -7.00
C ALA A 56 8.48 -4.69 -5.86
N LEU A 57 9.28 -4.96 -4.82
CA LEU A 57 8.82 -5.69 -3.64
C LEU A 57 7.86 -4.85 -2.79
N LEU A 58 8.09 -3.53 -2.71
CA LEU A 58 7.18 -2.61 -2.04
C LEU A 58 5.80 -2.64 -2.68
N GLU A 59 5.73 -2.64 -4.02
CA GLU A 59 4.46 -2.76 -4.74
C GLU A 59 3.74 -4.06 -4.40
N VAL A 60 4.43 -5.20 -4.48
CA VAL A 60 3.86 -6.50 -4.14
C VAL A 60 3.32 -6.53 -2.71
N PHE A 61 4.10 -6.07 -1.72
CA PHE A 61 3.68 -6.10 -0.33
C PHE A 61 2.56 -5.11 -0.02
N ALA A 62 2.54 -3.93 -0.64
CA ALA A 62 1.46 -2.97 -0.45
C ALA A 62 0.14 -3.46 -1.08
N LEU A 63 0.19 -4.14 -2.23
CA LEU A 63 -0.97 -4.76 -2.85
C LEU A 63 -1.50 -5.92 -2.00
N LEU A 64 -0.61 -6.79 -1.53
CA LEU A 64 -0.98 -7.92 -0.67
C LEU A 64 -1.62 -7.43 0.65
N ASP A 65 -1.09 -6.35 1.22
CA ASP A 65 -1.67 -5.76 2.43
C ASP A 65 -3.08 -5.20 2.17
N LEU A 66 -3.29 -4.53 1.03
CA LEU A 66 -4.60 -4.04 0.63
C LEU A 66 -5.60 -5.19 0.40
N GLU A 67 -5.17 -6.25 -0.28
CA GLU A 67 -6.01 -7.44 -0.51
C GLU A 67 -6.37 -8.15 0.80
N LEU A 68 -5.43 -8.22 1.74
CA LEU A 68 -5.64 -8.77 3.07
C LEU A 68 -6.71 -7.98 3.84
N VAL A 69 -6.63 -6.65 3.86
CA VAL A 69 -7.62 -5.82 4.58
C VAL A 69 -8.98 -5.79 3.86
N GLU A 70 -9.01 -5.94 2.53
CA GLU A 70 -10.27 -6.13 1.79
C GLU A 70 -10.94 -7.48 2.08
N ALA A 71 -10.15 -8.55 2.22
CA ALA A 71 -10.65 -9.88 2.54
C ALA A 71 -11.01 -10.05 4.03
N ALA A 72 -10.28 -9.35 4.91
CA ALA A 72 -10.43 -9.41 6.35
C ALA A 72 -10.39 -8.01 6.98
N PRO A 73 -11.45 -7.18 6.82
CA PRO A 73 -11.48 -5.79 7.33
C PRO A 73 -11.25 -5.67 8.84
N GLN A 74 -11.58 -6.71 9.61
CA GLN A 74 -11.31 -6.81 11.04
C GLN A 74 -9.81 -6.75 11.38
N ALA A 75 -8.91 -7.03 10.42
CA ALA A 75 -7.46 -6.91 10.61
C ALA A 75 -7.03 -5.48 10.97
N VAL A 76 -7.84 -4.50 10.56
CA VAL A 76 -7.58 -3.07 10.72
C VAL A 76 -8.73 -2.37 11.42
N SER A 77 -9.58 -3.04 12.20
CA SER A 77 -10.67 -2.41 12.95
C SER A 77 -10.45 -2.56 14.47
N PHE A 78 -10.90 -1.58 15.26
CA PHE A 78 -10.95 -1.73 16.72
C PHE A 78 -12.08 -2.68 17.14
N ASP A 79 -11.91 -3.38 18.28
CA ASP A 79 -12.81 -4.42 18.79
C ASP A 79 -14.31 -4.09 18.58
N GLY A 80 -14.95 -4.83 17.67
CA GLY A 80 -16.34 -4.65 17.26
C GLY A 80 -16.58 -5.09 15.81
N PRO A 81 -17.85 -5.19 15.35
CA PRO A 81 -18.13 -5.37 13.93
C PRO A 81 -17.57 -4.16 13.14
N PRO A 82 -16.93 -4.37 11.97
CA PRO A 82 -16.27 -3.29 11.23
C PRO A 82 -17.30 -2.23 10.80
N VAL A 83 -17.17 -1.03 11.37
CA VAL A 83 -17.96 0.15 10.98
C VAL A 83 -17.07 1.10 10.18
N PRO A 84 -17.55 1.68 9.06
CA PRO A 84 -16.83 2.73 8.35
C PRO A 84 -16.36 3.83 9.31
N GLY A 85 -15.07 4.21 9.24
CA GLY A 85 -14.46 5.21 10.11
C GLY A 85 -13.85 4.68 11.42
N THR A 86 -13.91 3.37 11.68
CA THR A 86 -13.25 2.72 12.83
C THR A 86 -11.95 2.00 12.47
N PHE A 87 -11.48 2.20 11.23
CA PHE A 87 -10.30 1.50 10.75
C PHE A 87 -9.01 2.19 11.19
N VAL A 88 -8.05 1.38 11.63
CA VAL A 88 -6.65 1.76 11.82
C VAL A 88 -6.04 2.11 10.47
N ARG A 89 -5.09 3.04 10.49
CA ARG A 89 -4.40 3.53 9.29
C ARG A 89 -3.68 2.39 8.57
N ILE A 90 -3.96 2.22 7.28
CA ILE A 90 -3.26 1.33 6.35
C ILE A 90 -2.18 2.17 5.64
N ALA A 91 -0.97 2.20 6.20
CA ALA A 91 0.11 3.09 5.76
C ALA A 91 0.88 2.56 4.52
N SER A 92 0.72 1.28 4.19
CA SER A 92 1.36 0.63 3.04
C SER A 92 0.91 1.21 1.69
N VAL A 93 -0.41 1.33 1.49
CA VAL A 93 -1.02 1.76 0.21
C VAL A 93 -0.65 3.21 -0.16
N PRO A 94 -0.64 4.20 0.75
CA PRO A 94 -0.16 5.54 0.45
C PRO A 94 1.27 5.61 -0.14
N ARG A 95 2.16 4.67 0.23
CA ARG A 95 3.51 4.60 -0.34
C ARG A 95 3.47 4.17 -1.80
N LEU A 96 2.67 3.16 -2.13
CA LEU A 96 2.48 2.69 -3.50
C LEU A 96 1.78 3.74 -4.37
N VAL A 97 0.73 4.39 -3.87
CA VAL A 97 0.07 5.51 -4.57
C VAL A 97 1.08 6.62 -4.90
N SER A 98 1.94 6.97 -3.93
CA SER A 98 2.98 7.99 -4.13
C SER A 98 4.07 7.56 -5.14
N LEU A 99 4.34 6.26 -5.24
CA LEU A 99 5.30 5.71 -6.22
C LEU A 99 4.72 5.81 -7.63
N LEU A 100 3.54 5.24 -7.85
CA LEU A 100 2.85 5.23 -9.13
C LEU A 100 2.61 6.64 -9.66
N GLU A 101 2.22 7.56 -8.78
CA GLU A 101 2.04 8.96 -9.15
C GLU A 101 3.34 9.60 -9.64
N ARG A 102 4.50 9.27 -9.06
CA ARG A 102 5.80 9.79 -9.51
C ARG A 102 6.22 9.19 -10.84
N GLU A 103 5.79 7.97 -11.13
CA GLU A 103 6.05 7.27 -12.39
C GLU A 103 5.06 7.67 -13.49
N GLY A 104 4.06 8.51 -13.17
CA GLY A 104 3.04 8.96 -14.12
C GLY A 104 1.89 7.96 -14.32
N ALA A 105 1.85 6.86 -13.56
CA ALA A 105 0.80 5.85 -13.57
C ALA A 105 -0.42 6.33 -12.75
N PHE A 106 -1.03 7.45 -13.18
CA PHE A 106 -2.09 8.12 -12.42
C PHE A 106 -3.38 7.30 -12.33
N THR A 107 -3.73 6.55 -13.37
CA THR A 107 -4.95 5.73 -13.40
C THR A 107 -4.85 4.59 -12.39
N GLU A 108 -3.70 3.93 -12.33
CA GLU A 108 -3.37 2.87 -11.38
C GLU A 108 -3.34 3.42 -9.95
N ALA A 109 -2.69 4.57 -9.75
CA ALA A 109 -2.66 5.27 -8.46
C ALA A 109 -4.09 5.62 -7.98
N LEU A 110 -4.95 6.10 -8.89
CA LEU A 110 -6.34 6.44 -8.57
C LEU A 110 -7.16 5.20 -8.23
N ALA A 111 -6.96 4.09 -8.94
CA ALA A 111 -7.64 2.84 -8.64
C ALA A 111 -7.32 2.35 -7.22
N LEU A 112 -6.05 2.42 -6.80
CA LEU A 112 -5.64 2.07 -5.44
C LEU A 112 -6.18 3.04 -4.40
N ALA A 113 -6.12 4.35 -4.66
CA ALA A 113 -6.68 5.36 -3.75
C ALA A 113 -8.19 5.15 -3.53
N ARG A 114 -8.94 4.78 -4.56
CA ARG A 114 -10.38 4.45 -4.45
C ARG A 114 -10.64 3.19 -3.64
N ARG A 115 -9.79 2.17 -3.74
CA ARG A 115 -9.86 0.97 -2.90
C ARG A 115 -9.62 1.34 -1.43
N LEU A 116 -8.59 2.14 -1.16
CA LEU A 116 -8.28 2.61 0.19
C LEU A 116 -9.42 3.47 0.78
N ALA A 117 -10.08 4.30 -0.03
CA ALA A 117 -11.19 5.16 0.40
C ALA A 117 -12.40 4.38 0.95
N ARG A 118 -12.54 3.10 0.61
CA ARG A 118 -13.57 2.22 1.20
C ARG A 118 -13.38 2.02 2.71
N PHE A 119 -12.16 2.26 3.20
CA PHE A 119 -11.79 2.21 4.62
C PHE A 119 -11.76 3.60 5.28
N GLY A 120 -12.30 4.63 4.62
CA GLY A 120 -12.28 6.01 5.12
C GLY A 120 -10.88 6.64 5.08
N GLN A 121 -10.05 6.22 4.12
CA GLN A 121 -8.66 6.64 3.99
C GLN A 121 -8.30 6.97 2.54
N GLY A 122 -7.59 8.07 2.29
CA GLY A 122 -7.06 8.38 0.96
C GLY A 122 -8.01 9.14 0.03
N GLU A 123 -9.10 9.71 0.55
CA GLU A 123 -10.04 10.57 -0.16
C GLU A 123 -9.33 11.76 -0.82
N ASP A 124 -8.38 12.38 -0.13
CA ASP A 124 -7.56 13.47 -0.68
C ASP A 124 -6.78 13.02 -1.93
N ALA A 125 -6.25 11.79 -1.93
CA ALA A 125 -5.54 11.24 -3.07
C ALA A 125 -6.50 10.94 -4.23
N VAL A 126 -7.71 10.46 -3.95
CA VAL A 126 -8.76 10.26 -4.97
C VAL A 126 -9.09 11.57 -5.68
N THR A 127 -9.38 12.63 -4.92
CA THR A 127 -9.70 13.95 -5.47
C THR A 127 -8.55 14.46 -6.34
N ARG A 128 -7.35 14.53 -5.77
CA ARG A 128 -6.17 15.08 -6.42
C ARG A 128 -5.77 14.31 -7.69
N LEU A 129 -5.85 12.97 -7.68
CA LEU A 129 -5.51 12.15 -8.86
C LEU A 129 -6.59 12.25 -9.94
N SER A 130 -7.87 12.32 -9.56
CA SER A 130 -8.97 12.52 -10.51
C SER A 130 -8.83 13.87 -11.24
N GLU A 131 -8.51 14.93 -10.51
CA GLU A 131 -8.25 16.26 -11.09
C GLU A 131 -7.06 16.25 -12.05
N LYS A 132 -5.96 15.58 -11.68
CA LYS A 132 -4.78 15.46 -12.55
C LYS A 132 -5.09 14.74 -13.86
N ILE A 133 -5.81 13.63 -13.80
CA ILE A 133 -6.21 12.86 -14.99
C ILE A 133 -7.09 13.73 -15.90
N ALA A 134 -8.09 14.41 -15.33
CA ALA A 134 -8.97 15.28 -16.11
C ALA A 134 -8.21 16.43 -16.79
N ALA A 135 -7.23 17.04 -16.10
CA ALA A 135 -6.38 18.08 -16.68
C ALA A 135 -5.53 17.54 -17.85
N TRP A 136 -4.93 16.35 -17.68
CA TRP A 136 -4.14 15.70 -18.72
C TRP A 136 -4.97 15.34 -19.96
N GLU A 137 -6.19 14.83 -19.76
CA GLU A 137 -7.11 14.52 -20.85
C GLU A 137 -7.54 15.78 -21.61
N ALA A 138 -7.79 16.89 -20.90
CA ALA A 138 -8.13 18.17 -21.52
C ALA A 138 -6.96 18.74 -22.35
N GLU A 139 -5.73 18.67 -21.85
CA GLU A 139 -4.52 19.05 -22.61
C GLU A 139 -4.35 18.20 -23.87
N ALA A 140 -4.50 16.88 -23.75
CA ALA A 140 -4.38 15.95 -24.87
C ALA A 140 -5.48 16.12 -25.93
N ALA A 141 -6.64 16.63 -25.55
CA ALA A 141 -7.73 16.98 -26.46
C ALA A 141 -7.49 18.32 -27.16
N GLY A 142 -7.00 19.33 -26.44
CA GLY A 142 -6.69 20.66 -27.00
C GLY A 142 -5.49 20.67 -27.96
N GLY A 143 -4.47 19.84 -27.69
CA GLY A 143 -3.27 19.72 -28.55
C GLY A 143 -3.49 18.95 -29.86
N ARG A 144 -4.63 18.26 -30.03
CA ARG A 144 -4.97 17.54 -31.28
C ARG A 144 -5.70 18.41 -32.32
N VAL A 145 -5.98 19.67 -32.00
CA VAL A 145 -6.70 20.63 -32.86
C VAL A 145 -5.80 21.80 -33.30
N ALA A 146 -4.49 21.73 -33.00
CA ALA A 146 -3.49 22.74 -33.38
C ALA A 146 -2.59 22.26 -34.52
#